data_AF-A0A4R2IVF8-F1
#
_entry.id   AF-A0A4R2IVF8-F1
#
_cell.length_a   1.000
_cell.length_b   1.000
_cell.length_c   1.000
_cell.angle_alpha   90.00
_cell.angle_beta   90.00
_cell.angle_gamma   90.00
#
_symmetry.space_group_name_H-M   'P 1'
#
loop_
_entity.id
_entity.type
_entity.pdbx_description
1 polymer ?
#
loop_
_entity_poly.entity_id
_entity_poly.type
_entity_poly.pdbx_seq_one_letter_code
_entity_poly.pdbx_strand_id
1 'polypeptide(L)'
;MKRWAGILLTAGLLLAMAWTVAVTTSMPGWWEPSEDCARQLGSDNSAGVTVHTSWFPPSATCDYGGGDVRAYMSPTRSLVLSVLGVLILIVLLTGIIQTVRRFTGDPGPSRTANGVDLGKRRMGQLTFGALDMAVAVAVLTGLNAFAIVLGGIPGGLVFAVTAVAGLSALGVVLDRHLGPLPGTALDSRRRGTVAGLIVFGVIFAATAVSGQLPFFRLWAAPLGAVAYAVVAAVQWSRLPLHKEGHRTAERLAG
;
A
#
# COMPACT_ATOMS: atom_id res chain seq x y z
N MET A 1 -23.86 -1.34 -7.89
CA MET A 1 -23.01 -0.53 -6.98
C MET A 1 -21.63 -1.11 -6.66
N LYS A 2 -21.42 -2.44 -6.59
CA LYS A 2 -20.14 -3.06 -6.12
C LYS A 2 -18.86 -2.78 -6.93
N ARG A 3 -18.94 -2.34 -8.20
CA ARG A 3 -17.76 -2.01 -9.04
C ARG A 3 -17.18 -0.62 -8.74
N TRP A 4 -18.02 0.32 -8.28
CA TRP A 4 -17.63 1.72 -8.09
C TRP A 4 -16.63 1.92 -6.95
N ALA A 5 -16.71 1.15 -5.87
CA ALA A 5 -15.78 1.28 -4.74
C ALA A 5 -14.32 1.07 -5.14
N GLY A 6 -14.03 0.06 -5.96
CA GLY A 6 -12.67 -0.20 -6.45
C GLY A 6 -12.20 0.90 -7.40
N ILE A 7 -13.07 1.34 -8.30
CA ILE A 7 -12.76 2.43 -9.25
C ILE A 7 -12.46 3.73 -8.50
N LEU A 8 -13.27 4.09 -7.50
CA LEU A 8 -13.07 5.30 -6.70
C LEU A 8 -11.77 5.25 -5.91
N LEU A 9 -11.43 4.11 -5.31
CA LEU A 9 -10.17 3.96 -4.59
C LEU A 9 -8.97 4.08 -5.54
N THR A 10 -8.98 3.37 -6.68
CA THR A 10 -7.91 3.44 -7.66
C THR A 10 -7.76 4.85 -8.25
N ALA A 11 -8.87 5.49 -8.63
CA ALA A 11 -8.85 6.86 -9.15
C ALA A 11 -8.35 7.84 -8.10
N GLY A 12 -8.81 7.74 -6.85
CA GLY A 12 -8.34 8.56 -5.75
C GLY A 12 -6.84 8.41 -5.49
N LEU A 13 -6.32 7.18 -5.53
CA LEU A 13 -4.88 6.91 -5.34
C LEU A 13 -4.04 7.49 -6.49
N LEU A 14 -4.49 7.33 -7.75
CA LEU A 14 -3.81 7.91 -8.92
C LEU A 14 -3.81 9.45 -8.87
N LEU A 15 -4.96 10.05 -8.54
CA LEU A 15 -5.06 11.50 -8.39
C LEU A 15 -4.19 12.01 -7.24
N ALA A 16 -4.14 11.28 -6.11
CA ALA A 16 -3.27 11.62 -4.99
C ALA A 16 -1.80 11.56 -5.38
N MET A 17 -1.38 10.54 -6.14
CA MET A 17 -0.02 10.44 -6.64
C MET A 17 0.32 11.58 -7.62
N ALA A 18 -0.60 11.92 -8.53
CA ALA A 18 -0.41 13.06 -9.43
C ALA A 18 -0.32 14.38 -8.65
N TRP A 19 -1.12 14.52 -7.60
CA TRP A 19 -1.11 15.69 -6.72
C TRP A 19 0.19 15.81 -5.93
N THR A 20 0.72 14.72 -5.36
CA THR A 20 1.99 14.77 -4.62
C THR A 20 3.13 15.16 -5.54
N VAL A 21 3.20 14.60 -6.76
CA VAL A 21 4.18 15.00 -7.78
C VAL A 21 4.01 16.48 -8.14
N ALA A 22 2.78 16.96 -8.34
CA ALA A 22 2.53 18.37 -8.64
C ALA A 22 2.96 19.30 -7.49
N VAL A 23 2.71 18.93 -6.24
CA VAL A 23 3.12 19.72 -5.06
C VAL A 23 4.65 19.74 -4.94
N THR A 24 5.29 18.57 -5.00
CA THR A 24 6.75 18.47 -4.82
C THR A 24 7.51 19.17 -5.94
N THR A 25 7.06 19.06 -7.20
CA THR A 25 7.65 19.81 -8.33
C THR A 25 7.37 21.31 -8.28
N SER A 26 6.43 21.76 -7.43
CA SER A 26 6.14 23.19 -7.21
C SER A 26 6.90 23.79 -6.03
N MET A 27 7.66 22.98 -5.29
CA MET A 27 8.46 23.38 -4.14
C MET A 27 9.94 23.37 -4.53
N PRO A 28 10.80 24.10 -3.80
CA PRO A 28 12.25 23.96 -3.97
C PRO A 28 12.67 22.52 -3.67
N GLY A 29 13.70 22.04 -4.38
CA GLY A 29 14.21 20.69 -4.25
C GLY A 29 14.65 20.40 -2.81
N TRP A 30 14.38 19.19 -2.35
CA TRP A 30 14.73 18.78 -0.97
C TRP A 30 16.22 18.56 -0.76
N TRP A 31 17.01 18.44 -1.85
CA TRP A 31 18.46 18.25 -1.79
C TRP A 31 19.21 19.57 -1.54
N GLU A 32 18.88 20.62 -2.30
CA GLU A 32 19.53 21.93 -2.24
C GLU A 32 18.48 23.07 -2.27
N PRO A 33 17.61 23.16 -1.23
CA PRO A 33 16.46 24.07 -1.27
C PRO A 33 16.86 25.56 -1.33
N SER A 34 17.99 25.93 -0.72
CA SER A 34 18.52 27.30 -0.73
C SER A 34 19.03 27.71 -2.10
N GLU A 35 19.67 26.80 -2.84
CA GLU A 35 20.18 27.05 -4.19
C GLU A 35 19.05 27.17 -5.21
N ASP A 36 18.06 26.26 -5.15
CA ASP A 36 16.87 26.36 -5.99
C ASP A 36 16.13 27.68 -5.78
N CYS A 37 16.03 28.13 -4.53
CA CYS A 37 15.40 29.41 -4.25
C CYS A 37 16.21 30.61 -4.75
N ALA A 38 17.53 30.61 -4.54
CA ALA A 38 18.41 31.66 -5.05
C ALA A 38 18.34 31.74 -6.59
N ARG A 39 18.37 30.60 -7.29
CA ARG A 39 18.26 30.52 -8.75
C ARG A 39 16.91 31.01 -9.27
N GLN A 40 15.80 30.60 -8.65
CA GLN A 40 14.45 30.96 -9.09
C GLN A 40 14.17 32.47 -8.96
N LEU A 41 14.70 33.11 -7.92
CA LEU A 41 14.45 34.51 -7.58
C LEU A 41 15.58 35.47 -7.98
N GLY A 42 16.62 34.97 -8.65
CA GLY A 42 17.71 35.77 -9.21
C GLY A 42 18.69 36.34 -8.18
N SER A 43 18.93 35.62 -7.08
CA SER A 43 19.98 35.98 -6.11
C SER A 43 21.28 35.24 -6.42
N ASP A 44 22.38 35.96 -6.54
CA ASP A 44 23.71 35.38 -6.74
C ASP A 44 24.28 34.72 -5.46
N ASN A 45 23.68 35.02 -4.30
CA ASN A 45 24.12 34.48 -3.02
C ASN A 45 23.06 33.53 -2.46
N SER A 46 23.43 32.24 -2.36
CA SER A 46 22.64 31.20 -1.71
C SER A 46 22.99 31.03 -0.22
N ALA A 47 24.10 31.65 0.23
CA ALA A 47 24.54 31.58 1.61
C ALA A 47 23.60 32.40 2.52
N GLY A 48 22.97 31.73 3.49
CA GLY A 48 22.09 32.37 4.47
C GLY A 48 20.59 32.36 4.11
N VAL A 49 20.19 31.78 2.98
CA VAL A 49 18.77 31.64 2.62
C VAL A 49 18.13 30.53 3.45
N THR A 50 17.12 30.88 4.23
CA THR A 50 16.30 29.91 4.98
C THR A 50 15.01 29.63 4.21
N VAL A 51 14.71 28.34 4.01
CA VAL A 51 13.54 27.91 3.25
C VAL A 51 12.50 27.32 4.20
N HIS A 52 11.29 27.86 4.13
CA HIS A 52 10.16 27.37 4.89
C HIS A 52 9.15 26.73 3.93
N THR A 53 8.92 25.43 4.10
CA THR A 53 7.93 24.67 3.34
C THR A 53 6.82 24.18 4.25
N SER A 54 5.58 24.34 3.82
CA SER A 54 4.41 23.67 4.40
C SER A 54 3.75 22.79 3.35
N TRP A 55 3.26 21.62 3.74
CA TRP A 55 2.58 20.69 2.83
C TRP A 55 1.07 20.92 2.75
N PHE A 56 0.46 21.49 3.80
CA PHE A 56 -0.97 21.77 3.81
C PHE A 56 -1.30 23.02 4.66
N PRO A 57 -1.74 24.13 4.03
CA PRO A 57 -1.75 24.36 2.58
C PRO A 57 -0.32 24.28 2.00
N PRO A 58 -0.13 23.81 0.76
CA PRO A 58 1.18 23.73 0.14
C PRO A 58 1.71 25.14 -0.06
N SER A 59 2.80 25.49 0.62
CA SER A 59 3.45 26.79 0.52
C SER A 59 4.96 26.64 0.64
N ALA A 60 5.67 27.55 -0.04
CA ALA A 60 7.12 27.65 0.05
C ALA A 60 7.49 29.14 0.06
N THR A 61 8.27 29.54 1.06
CA THR A 61 8.79 30.90 1.20
C THR A 61 10.29 30.84 1.46
N CYS A 62 11.01 31.83 0.95
CA CYS A 62 12.45 31.96 1.15
C CYS A 62 12.73 33.27 1.86
N ASP A 63 13.46 33.18 2.95
CA ASP A 63 13.89 34.30 3.76
C ASP A 63 15.40 34.50 3.53
N TYR A 64 15.74 35.67 2.98
CA TYR A 64 17.12 36.07 2.66
C TYR A 64 17.80 36.79 3.84
N GLY A 65 17.13 36.88 5.00
CA GLY A 65 17.54 37.70 6.12
C GLY A 65 17.15 39.17 5.95
N GLY A 66 17.26 39.94 7.04
CA GLY A 66 16.93 41.38 7.02
C GLY A 66 15.45 41.69 6.74
N GLY A 67 14.56 40.70 6.78
CA GLY A 67 13.13 40.83 6.51
C GLY A 67 12.71 40.66 5.05
N ASP A 68 13.64 40.34 4.13
CA ASP A 68 13.30 40.04 2.73
C ASP A 68 12.79 38.58 2.61
N VAL A 69 11.49 38.42 2.80
CA VAL A 69 10.78 37.14 2.63
C VAL A 69 10.02 37.14 1.32
N ARG A 70 10.38 36.22 0.42
CA ARG A 70 9.74 36.10 -0.90
C ARG A 70 8.99 34.78 -1.03
N ALA A 71 7.83 34.84 -1.66
CA ALA A 71 7.04 33.65 -1.95
C ALA A 71 7.64 32.91 -3.16
N TYR A 72 8.10 31.68 -2.95
CA TYR A 72 8.54 30.79 -4.02
C TYR A 72 7.33 30.27 -4.82
N MET A 73 6.22 30.04 -4.12
CA MET A 73 4.97 29.56 -4.70
C MET A 73 3.90 30.64 -4.66
N SER A 74 3.24 30.90 -5.78
CA SER A 74 2.17 31.91 -5.84
C SER A 74 0.96 31.50 -4.98
N PRO A 75 0.27 32.45 -4.31
CA PRO A 75 -0.91 32.16 -3.50
C PRO A 75 -2.02 31.44 -4.27
N THR A 76 -2.21 31.78 -5.55
CA THR A 76 -3.20 31.12 -6.42
C THR A 76 -2.88 29.65 -6.64
N ARG A 77 -1.60 29.30 -6.88
CA ARG A 77 -1.18 27.90 -7.05
C ARG A 77 -1.35 27.11 -5.76
N SER A 78 -0.98 27.72 -4.63
CA SER A 78 -1.19 27.15 -3.28
C SER A 78 -2.68 26.86 -3.02
N LEU A 79 -3.56 27.81 -3.32
CA LEU A 79 -5.01 27.66 -3.17
C LEU A 79 -5.55 26.52 -4.04
N VAL A 80 -5.20 26.51 -5.34
CA VAL A 80 -5.66 25.47 -6.28
C VAL A 80 -5.21 24.09 -5.84
N LEU A 81 -3.93 23.92 -5.47
CA LEU A 81 -3.43 22.63 -4.98
C LEU A 81 -4.07 22.24 -3.65
N SER A 82 -4.37 23.19 -2.75
CA SER A 82 -5.10 22.90 -1.51
C SER A 82 -6.49 22.34 -1.78
N VAL A 83 -7.26 23.02 -2.64
CA VAL A 83 -8.63 22.60 -3.00
C VAL A 83 -8.60 21.22 -3.67
N LEU A 84 -7.69 21.01 -4.63
CA LEU A 84 -7.51 19.70 -5.26
C LEU A 84 -7.14 18.62 -4.24
N GLY A 85 -6.21 18.92 -3.33
CA GLY A 85 -5.80 17.99 -2.27
C GLY A 85 -6.96 17.56 -1.38
N VAL A 86 -7.83 18.51 -0.98
CA VAL A 86 -9.04 18.21 -0.19
C VAL A 86 -10.03 17.36 -0.98
N LEU A 87 -10.30 17.69 -2.24
CA LEU A 87 -11.21 16.90 -3.09
C LEU A 87 -10.72 15.47 -3.28
N ILE A 88 -9.43 15.31 -3.54
CA ILE A 88 -8.78 14.00 -3.67
C ILE A 88 -8.89 13.22 -2.36
N LEU A 89 -8.63 13.87 -1.21
CA LEU A 89 -8.77 13.26 0.10
C LEU A 89 -10.20 12.75 0.34
N ILE A 90 -11.22 13.53 -0.02
CA ILE A 90 -12.63 13.13 0.09
C ILE A 90 -12.92 11.90 -0.77
N VAL A 91 -12.43 11.86 -2.02
CA VAL A 91 -12.59 10.71 -2.93
C VAL A 91 -11.90 9.47 -2.35
N LEU A 92 -10.67 9.62 -1.85
CA LEU A 92 -9.91 8.56 -1.20
C LEU A 92 -10.64 7.99 0.02
N LEU A 93 -11.06 8.85 0.96
CA LEU A 93 -11.78 8.44 2.16
C LEU A 93 -13.08 7.73 1.80
N THR A 94 -13.81 8.23 0.81
CA THR A 94 -15.03 7.59 0.30
C THR A 94 -14.73 6.20 -0.27
N GLY A 95 -13.68 6.06 -1.08
CA GLY A 95 -13.23 4.78 -1.63
C GLY A 95 -12.82 3.78 -0.55
N ILE A 96 -12.09 4.24 0.47
CA ILE A 96 -11.68 3.44 1.63
C ILE A 96 -12.91 2.99 2.43
N ILE A 97 -13.81 3.89 2.80
CA ILE A 97 -15.03 3.57 3.56
C ILE A 97 -15.88 2.55 2.80
N GLN A 98 -16.07 2.73 1.49
CA GLN A 98 -16.82 1.76 0.68
C GLN A 98 -16.11 0.40 0.60
N THR A 99 -14.78 0.39 0.54
CA THR A 99 -13.98 -0.84 0.58
C THR A 99 -14.14 -1.55 1.92
N VAL A 100 -14.10 -0.80 3.04
CA VAL A 100 -14.30 -1.34 4.39
C VAL A 100 -15.71 -1.92 4.57
N ARG A 101 -16.74 -1.19 4.15
CA ARG A 101 -18.14 -1.66 4.16
C ARG A 101 -18.34 -2.93 3.31
N ARG A 102 -17.46 -3.18 2.33
CA ARG A 102 -17.51 -4.42 1.54
C ARG A 102 -17.11 -5.67 2.34
N PHE A 103 -16.43 -5.52 3.47
CA PHE A 103 -16.08 -6.60 4.40
C PHE A 103 -17.20 -6.98 5.38
N THR A 104 -18.30 -6.22 5.39
CA THR A 104 -19.48 -6.48 6.23
C THR A 104 -20.73 -6.86 5.42
N GLY A 105 -20.63 -6.93 4.08
CA GLY A 105 -21.75 -7.32 3.23
C GLY A 105 -22.00 -8.83 3.15
N ASP A 106 -22.95 -9.23 2.30
CA ASP A 106 -23.39 -10.63 2.21
C ASP A 106 -22.24 -11.61 1.92
N PRO A 107 -22.22 -12.78 2.60
CA PRO A 107 -21.20 -13.81 2.43
C PRO A 107 -21.08 -14.32 0.99
N GLY A 108 -22.18 -14.26 0.25
CA GLY A 108 -22.29 -14.86 -1.08
C GLY A 108 -22.39 -16.38 -1.01
N PRO A 109 -22.40 -17.06 -2.17
CA PRO A 109 -22.52 -18.52 -2.23
C PRO A 109 -21.32 -19.19 -1.55
N SER A 110 -21.61 -20.25 -0.80
CA SER A 110 -20.59 -21.12 -0.21
C SER A 110 -19.93 -21.98 -1.29
N ARG A 111 -18.60 -22.12 -1.22
CA ARG A 111 -17.85 -23.07 -2.03
C ARG A 111 -17.58 -24.32 -1.20
N THR A 112 -18.06 -25.45 -1.68
CA THR A 112 -17.81 -26.76 -1.08
C THR A 112 -16.43 -27.28 -1.48
N ALA A 113 -15.86 -28.15 -0.64
CA ALA A 113 -14.59 -28.83 -0.94
C ALA A 113 -14.75 -30.05 -1.87
N ASN A 114 -15.98 -30.40 -2.26
CA ASN A 114 -16.29 -31.59 -3.05
C ASN A 114 -15.53 -31.61 -4.39
N GLY A 115 -14.76 -32.67 -4.63
CA GLY A 115 -14.00 -32.88 -5.87
C GLY A 115 -12.72 -32.04 -6.00
N VAL A 116 -12.30 -31.32 -4.96
CA VAL A 116 -11.07 -30.51 -4.97
C VAL A 116 -10.00 -31.13 -4.08
N ASP A 117 -8.82 -31.39 -4.63
CA ASP A 117 -7.65 -31.79 -3.87
C ASP A 117 -7.12 -30.62 -3.02
N LEU A 118 -7.44 -30.66 -1.72
CA LEU A 118 -7.02 -29.66 -0.74
C LEU A 118 -5.50 -29.66 -0.51
N GLY A 119 -4.84 -30.82 -0.64
CA GLY A 119 -3.40 -30.96 -0.47
C GLY A 119 -2.63 -30.23 -1.57
N LYS A 120 -3.01 -30.48 -2.83
CA LYS A 120 -2.44 -29.78 -4.00
C LYS A 120 -2.70 -28.28 -3.92
N ARG A 121 -3.89 -27.88 -3.50
CA ARG A 121 -4.27 -26.46 -3.36
C ARG A 121 -3.46 -25.76 -2.26
N ARG A 122 -3.28 -26.40 -1.10
CA ARG A 122 -2.40 -25.91 -0.02
C ARG A 122 -0.97 -25.74 -0.50
N MET A 123 -0.40 -26.75 -1.16
CA MET A 123 0.96 -26.67 -1.69
C MET A 123 1.08 -25.53 -2.69
N GLY A 124 0.12 -25.40 -3.61
CA GLY A 124 0.08 -24.31 -4.59
C GLY A 124 0.01 -22.93 -3.94
N GLN A 125 -0.76 -22.75 -2.87
CA GLN A 125 -0.79 -21.47 -2.16
C GLN A 125 0.54 -21.14 -1.49
N LEU A 126 1.20 -22.13 -0.88
CA LEU A 126 2.47 -21.94 -0.18
C LEU A 126 3.62 -21.65 -1.15
N THR A 127 3.62 -22.23 -2.35
CA THR A 127 4.68 -22.01 -3.34
C THR A 127 4.36 -20.83 -4.26
N PHE A 128 3.32 -20.94 -5.09
CA PHE A 128 2.98 -19.92 -6.07
C PHE A 128 2.44 -18.65 -5.42
N GLY A 129 1.63 -18.76 -4.36
CA GLY A 129 1.15 -17.58 -3.65
C GLY A 129 2.28 -16.80 -2.97
N ALA A 130 3.30 -17.48 -2.44
CA ALA A 130 4.48 -16.83 -1.89
C ALA A 130 5.33 -16.17 -2.99
N LEU A 131 5.50 -16.82 -4.14
CA LEU A 131 6.21 -16.26 -5.29
C LEU A 131 5.52 -15.01 -5.83
N ASP A 132 4.20 -15.06 -6.04
CA ASP A 132 3.41 -13.92 -6.50
C ASP A 132 3.52 -12.74 -5.53
N MET A 133 3.49 -13.02 -4.23
CA MET A 133 3.68 -11.99 -3.21
C MET A 133 5.11 -11.42 -3.24
N ALA A 134 6.13 -12.25 -3.46
CA ALA A 134 7.52 -11.80 -3.62
C ALA A 134 7.64 -10.80 -4.78
N VAL A 135 7.06 -11.14 -5.93
CA VAL A 135 7.06 -10.28 -7.13
C VAL A 135 6.32 -8.97 -6.86
N ALA A 136 5.14 -9.04 -6.25
CA ALA A 136 4.37 -7.83 -5.91
C ALA A 136 5.12 -6.92 -4.94
N VAL A 137 5.77 -7.48 -3.93
CA VAL A 137 6.58 -6.71 -2.98
C VAL A 137 7.81 -6.12 -3.66
N ALA A 138 8.49 -6.84 -4.56
CA ALA A 138 9.61 -6.29 -5.33
C ALA A 138 9.20 -5.07 -6.17
N VAL A 139 8.04 -5.15 -6.85
CA VAL A 139 7.47 -4.02 -7.60
C VAL A 139 7.15 -2.85 -6.66
N LEU A 140 6.52 -3.12 -5.51
CA LEU A 140 6.23 -2.09 -4.51
C LEU A 140 7.51 -1.45 -3.95
N THR A 141 8.57 -2.22 -3.71
CA THR A 141 9.86 -1.69 -3.26
C THR A 141 10.47 -0.74 -4.30
N GLY A 142 10.38 -1.09 -5.59
CA GLY A 142 10.78 -0.20 -6.68
C GLY A 142 9.95 1.09 -6.68
N LEU A 143 8.62 0.98 -6.63
CA LEU A 143 7.71 2.13 -6.60
C LEU A 143 7.89 3.01 -5.35
N ASN A 144 8.25 2.43 -4.20
CA ASN A 144 8.53 3.18 -2.97
C ASN A 144 9.68 4.17 -3.15
N ALA A 145 10.75 3.74 -3.84
CA ALA A 145 11.89 4.61 -4.11
C ALA A 145 11.45 5.84 -4.92
N PHE A 146 10.63 5.65 -5.96
CA PHE A 146 10.08 6.76 -6.73
C PHE A 146 9.15 7.64 -5.91
N ALA A 147 8.28 7.07 -5.08
CA ALA A 147 7.32 7.82 -4.27
C ALA A 147 8.01 8.73 -3.23
N ILE A 148 9.08 8.25 -2.59
CA ILE A 148 9.85 9.04 -1.63
C ILE A 148 10.61 10.15 -2.35
N VAL A 149 11.30 9.83 -3.44
CA VAL A 149 12.12 10.80 -4.19
C VAL A 149 11.27 11.91 -4.81
N LEU A 150 10.11 11.57 -5.36
CA LEU A 150 9.27 12.51 -6.10
C LEU A 150 8.18 13.17 -5.26
N GLY A 151 7.82 12.62 -4.09
CA GLY A 151 6.64 13.06 -3.36
C GLY A 151 6.88 13.44 -1.89
N GLY A 152 8.09 13.25 -1.36
CA GLY A 152 8.40 13.54 0.04
C GLY A 152 7.47 12.79 1.02
N ILE A 153 7.09 13.47 2.11
CA ILE A 153 6.20 12.89 3.15
C ILE A 153 4.81 12.54 2.57
N PRO A 154 4.12 13.43 1.82
CA PRO A 154 2.83 13.08 1.23
C PRO A 154 2.91 11.89 0.27
N GLY A 155 3.98 11.80 -0.53
CA GLY A 155 4.24 10.66 -1.41
C GLY A 155 4.35 9.35 -0.63
N GLY A 156 5.07 9.37 0.49
CA GLY A 156 5.16 8.22 1.40
C GLY A 156 3.81 7.77 1.96
N LEU A 157 2.92 8.71 2.33
CA LEU A 157 1.57 8.39 2.81
C LEU A 157 0.70 7.75 1.71
N VAL A 158 0.70 8.33 0.51
CA VAL A 158 -0.04 7.77 -0.65
C VAL A 158 0.49 6.39 -1.01
N PHE A 159 1.81 6.20 -0.98
CA PHE A 159 2.43 4.90 -1.19
C PHE A 159 1.99 3.88 -0.15
N ALA A 160 1.99 4.23 1.14
CA ALA A 160 1.57 3.32 2.21
C ALA A 160 0.12 2.85 2.02
N VAL A 161 -0.80 3.77 1.73
CA VAL A 161 -2.21 3.42 1.46
C VAL A 161 -2.33 2.53 0.22
N THR A 162 -1.58 2.84 -0.84
CA THR A 162 -1.57 2.06 -2.09
C THR A 162 -1.01 0.66 -1.87
N ALA A 163 0.09 0.52 -1.12
CA ALA A 163 0.71 -0.75 -0.79
C ALA A 163 -0.22 -1.63 0.05
N VAL A 164 -0.86 -1.05 1.08
CA VAL A 164 -1.87 -1.75 1.89
C VAL A 164 -3.02 -2.25 1.01
N ALA A 165 -3.62 -1.35 0.21
CA ALA A 165 -4.74 -1.71 -0.66
C ALA A 165 -4.35 -2.77 -1.70
N GLY A 166 -3.17 -2.63 -2.31
CA GLY A 166 -2.64 -3.54 -3.32
C GLY A 166 -2.33 -4.92 -2.76
N LEU A 167 -1.61 -5.02 -1.65
CA LEU A 167 -1.27 -6.29 -0.99
C LEU A 167 -2.53 -6.98 -0.46
N SER A 168 -3.48 -6.24 0.11
CA SER A 168 -4.78 -6.80 0.50
C SER A 168 -5.55 -7.31 -0.71
N ALA A 169 -5.60 -6.58 -1.82
CA ALA A 169 -6.29 -7.03 -3.04
C ALA A 169 -5.64 -8.30 -3.62
N LEU A 170 -4.31 -8.37 -3.67
CA LEU A 170 -3.57 -9.55 -4.09
C LEU A 170 -3.83 -10.73 -3.15
N GLY A 171 -3.77 -10.52 -1.83
CA GLY A 171 -4.09 -11.54 -0.83
C GLY A 171 -5.50 -12.09 -0.99
N VAL A 172 -6.49 -11.24 -1.32
CA VAL A 172 -7.88 -11.65 -1.62
C VAL A 172 -7.94 -12.52 -2.88
N VAL A 173 -7.22 -12.14 -3.95
CA VAL A 173 -7.16 -12.92 -5.19
C VAL A 173 -6.53 -14.28 -4.91
N LEU A 174 -5.38 -14.31 -4.25
CA LEU A 174 -4.68 -15.54 -3.90
C LEU A 174 -5.52 -16.45 -3.00
N ASP A 175 -6.17 -15.92 -1.95
CA ASP A 175 -7.06 -16.72 -1.09
C ASP A 175 -8.28 -17.25 -1.88
N ARG A 176 -8.83 -16.46 -2.82
CA ARG A 176 -9.96 -16.92 -3.63
C ARG A 176 -9.59 -18.09 -4.56
N HIS A 177 -8.37 -18.09 -5.09
CA HIS A 177 -7.89 -19.11 -6.02
C HIS A 177 -7.31 -20.33 -5.31
N LEU A 178 -6.52 -20.12 -4.27
CA LEU A 178 -5.69 -21.14 -3.62
C LEU A 178 -5.99 -21.30 -2.13
N GLY A 179 -6.85 -20.46 -1.55
CA GLY A 179 -7.15 -20.46 -0.12
C GLY A 179 -7.97 -21.66 0.38
N PRO A 180 -8.09 -21.79 1.71
CA PRO A 180 -8.84 -22.85 2.39
C PRO A 180 -10.31 -22.98 1.95
N LEU A 181 -10.79 -24.23 1.86
CA LEU A 181 -12.20 -24.62 1.63
C LEU A 181 -12.68 -25.61 2.70
N PRO A 182 -14.00 -25.74 2.96
CA PRO A 182 -15.09 -24.92 2.41
C PRO A 182 -15.06 -23.48 2.95
N GLY A 183 -15.72 -22.55 2.26
CA GLY A 183 -15.77 -21.14 2.69
C GLY A 183 -16.63 -20.26 1.81
N THR A 184 -16.96 -19.07 2.31
CA THR A 184 -17.73 -18.05 1.58
C THR A 184 -16.81 -17.07 0.85
N ALA A 185 -17.37 -16.28 -0.08
CA ALA A 185 -16.60 -15.22 -0.75
C ALA A 185 -16.16 -14.13 0.23
N LEU A 186 -16.91 -13.92 1.32
CA LEU A 186 -16.58 -12.95 2.36
C LEU A 186 -15.44 -13.45 3.26
N ASP A 187 -15.44 -14.73 3.65
CA ASP A 187 -14.33 -15.32 4.41
C ASP A 187 -13.02 -15.19 3.65
N SER A 188 -13.07 -15.49 2.35
CA SER A 188 -11.91 -15.36 1.48
C SER A 188 -11.40 -13.92 1.39
N ARG A 189 -12.31 -12.95 1.31
CA ARG A 189 -11.94 -11.53 1.35
C ARG A 189 -11.28 -11.13 2.66
N ARG A 190 -11.84 -11.57 3.80
CA ARG A 190 -11.31 -11.25 5.13
C ARG A 190 -9.93 -11.85 5.33
N ARG A 191 -9.77 -13.15 5.05
CA ARG A 191 -8.47 -13.86 5.15
C ARG A 191 -7.41 -13.23 4.25
N GLY A 192 -7.75 -12.98 2.98
CA GLY A 192 -6.84 -12.37 2.03
C GLY A 192 -6.42 -10.95 2.41
N THR A 193 -7.36 -10.14 2.90
CA THR A 193 -7.08 -8.77 3.36
C THR A 193 -6.17 -8.76 4.57
N VAL A 194 -6.48 -9.61 5.57
CA VAL A 194 -5.64 -9.78 6.77
C VAL A 194 -4.24 -10.24 6.38
N ALA A 195 -4.11 -11.18 5.44
CA ALA A 195 -2.80 -11.61 4.96
C ALA A 195 -2.01 -10.46 4.34
N GLY A 196 -2.63 -9.67 3.45
CA GLY A 196 -1.99 -8.49 2.87
C GLY A 196 -1.56 -7.45 3.92
N LEU A 197 -2.41 -7.20 4.94
CA LEU A 197 -2.10 -6.28 6.05
C LEU A 197 -0.92 -6.78 6.89
N ILE A 198 -0.88 -8.09 7.22
CA ILE A 198 0.23 -8.69 7.97
C ILE A 198 1.53 -8.58 7.17
N VAL A 199 1.50 -8.93 5.88
CA VAL A 199 2.69 -8.83 5.01
C VAL A 199 3.20 -7.39 4.96
N PHE A 200 2.31 -6.42 4.74
CA PHE A 200 2.67 -5.00 4.80
C PHE A 200 3.28 -4.61 6.15
N GLY A 201 2.62 -4.99 7.25
CA GLY A 201 3.08 -4.68 8.61
C GLY A 201 4.47 -5.25 8.91
N VAL A 202 4.75 -6.48 8.49
CA VAL A 202 6.08 -7.10 8.63
C VAL A 202 7.13 -6.33 7.83
N ILE A 203 6.86 -6.02 6.55
CA ILE A 203 7.79 -5.27 5.71
C ILE A 203 8.04 -3.88 6.30
N PHE A 204 6.98 -3.18 6.71
CA PHE A 204 7.06 -1.85 7.31
C PHE A 204 7.86 -1.86 8.61
N ALA A 205 7.54 -2.76 9.55
CA ALA A 205 8.24 -2.87 10.82
C ALA A 205 9.72 -3.20 10.62
N ALA A 206 10.02 -4.14 9.72
CA ALA A 206 11.40 -4.51 9.45
C ALA A 206 12.17 -3.37 8.76
N THR A 207 11.52 -2.62 7.87
CA THR A 207 12.11 -1.40 7.27
C THR A 207 12.39 -0.34 8.33
N ALA A 208 11.44 -0.09 9.24
CA ALA A 208 11.59 0.89 10.31
C ALA A 208 12.73 0.53 11.28
N VAL A 209 12.86 -0.75 11.64
CA VAL A 209 13.93 -1.24 12.52
C VAL A 209 15.30 -1.22 11.82
N SER A 210 15.35 -1.49 10.52
CA SER A 210 16.60 -1.52 9.75
C SER A 210 17.20 -0.13 9.47
N GLY A 211 16.43 0.94 9.67
CA GLY A 211 16.88 2.31 9.46
C GLY A 211 17.33 2.57 8.02
N GLN A 212 18.52 3.15 7.85
CA GLN A 212 19.06 3.55 6.54
C GLN A 212 19.87 2.46 5.84
N LEU A 213 19.82 1.19 6.28
CA LEU A 213 20.61 0.13 5.67
C LEU A 213 20.17 -0.10 4.21
N PRO A 214 21.02 0.22 3.21
CA PRO A 214 20.63 0.20 1.79
C PRO A 214 20.27 -1.21 1.32
N PHE A 215 20.90 -2.23 1.92
CA PHE A 215 20.68 -3.64 1.59
C PHE A 215 19.32 -4.17 2.05
N PHE A 216 18.67 -3.55 3.05
CA PHE A 216 17.40 -4.06 3.57
C PHE A 216 16.28 -4.03 2.53
N ARG A 217 16.35 -3.10 1.57
CA ARG A 217 15.41 -3.01 0.46
C ARG A 217 15.40 -4.27 -0.42
N LEU A 218 16.55 -4.94 -0.57
CA LEU A 218 16.65 -6.20 -1.32
C LEU A 218 15.98 -7.37 -0.58
N TRP A 219 15.92 -7.31 0.76
CA TRP A 219 15.33 -8.35 1.59
C TRP A 219 13.80 -8.21 1.75
N ALA A 220 13.21 -7.08 1.35
CA ALA A 220 11.77 -6.85 1.49
C ALA A 220 10.94 -7.91 0.74
N ALA A 221 11.33 -8.25 -0.49
CA ALA A 221 10.64 -9.25 -1.31
C ALA A 221 10.67 -10.67 -0.70
N PRO A 222 11.84 -11.26 -0.36
CA PRO A 222 11.87 -12.57 0.28
C PRO A 222 11.20 -12.55 1.66
N LEU A 223 11.34 -11.48 2.44
CA LEU A 223 10.65 -11.35 3.73
C LEU A 223 9.12 -11.34 3.56
N GLY A 224 8.60 -10.60 2.57
CA GLY A 224 7.18 -10.57 2.25
C GLY A 224 6.65 -11.94 1.81
N ALA A 225 7.43 -12.67 1.02
CA ALA A 225 7.10 -14.03 0.59
C ALA A 225 7.00 -14.99 1.78
N VAL A 226 8.00 -14.96 2.68
CA VAL A 226 8.03 -15.79 3.90
C VAL A 226 6.86 -15.42 4.82
N ALA A 227 6.62 -14.13 5.06
CA ALA A 227 5.51 -13.66 5.87
C ALA A 227 4.16 -14.16 5.31
N TYR A 228 3.96 -14.08 3.99
CA TYR A 228 2.76 -14.59 3.35
C TYR A 228 2.63 -16.11 3.50
N ALA A 229 3.70 -16.87 3.25
CA ALA A 229 3.72 -18.33 3.39
C ALA A 229 3.36 -18.76 4.82
N VAL A 230 3.89 -18.07 5.84
CA VAL A 230 3.55 -18.31 7.25
C VAL A 230 2.06 -18.04 7.50
N VAL A 231 1.53 -16.90 7.04
CA VAL A 231 0.11 -16.59 7.21
C VAL A 231 -0.77 -17.63 6.52
N ALA A 232 -0.45 -18.02 5.28
CA ALA A 232 -1.16 -19.06 4.56
C ALA A 232 -1.10 -20.41 5.30
N ALA A 233 0.08 -20.80 5.81
CA ALA A 233 0.22 -22.03 6.60
C ALA A 233 -0.66 -22.01 7.86
N VAL A 234 -0.73 -20.89 8.57
CA VAL A 234 -1.61 -20.70 9.73
C VAL A 234 -3.10 -20.74 9.33
N GLN A 235 -3.46 -20.16 8.18
CA GLN A 235 -4.83 -20.23 7.68
C GLN A 235 -5.25 -21.69 7.37
N TRP A 236 -4.35 -22.48 6.80
CA TRP A 236 -4.57 -23.90 6.53
C TRP A 236 -4.58 -24.78 7.79
N SER A 237 -3.79 -24.45 8.81
CA SER A 237 -3.75 -25.24 10.06
C SER A 237 -5.01 -25.07 10.92
N ARG A 238 -5.74 -23.95 10.74
CA ARG A 238 -7.01 -23.69 11.43
C ARG A 238 -8.21 -24.43 10.83
N LEU A 239 -8.06 -25.04 9.66
CA LEU A 239 -9.09 -25.95 9.16
C LEU A 239 -9.07 -27.22 10.02
N PRO A 240 -10.23 -27.71 10.49
CA PRO A 240 -10.32 -29.06 11.00
C PRO A 240 -10.00 -29.99 9.83
N LEU A 241 -8.74 -30.43 9.73
CA LEU A 241 -8.35 -31.53 8.87
C LEU A 241 -9.34 -32.64 9.19
N HIS A 242 -10.09 -33.06 8.17
CA HIS A 242 -11.09 -34.11 8.25
C HIS A 242 -10.37 -35.43 8.56
N LYS A 243 -9.90 -35.57 9.80
CA LYS A 243 -9.36 -36.79 10.42
C LYS A 243 -10.41 -37.91 10.41
N GLU A 244 -11.65 -37.60 10.04
CA GLU A 244 -12.75 -38.53 9.91
C GLU A 244 -12.57 -39.49 8.73
N GLY A 245 -11.95 -39.09 7.61
CA GLY A 245 -11.81 -39.96 6.43
C GLY A 245 -11.00 -41.25 6.67
N HIS A 246 -10.01 -41.22 7.58
CA HIS A 246 -9.28 -42.43 7.93
C HIS A 246 -10.05 -43.35 8.88
N ARG A 247 -10.86 -42.79 9.79
CA ARG A 247 -11.67 -43.60 10.73
C ARG A 247 -12.89 -44.23 10.06
N THR A 248 -13.46 -43.61 9.02
CA THR A 248 -14.58 -44.22 8.29
C THR A 248 -14.12 -45.35 7.38
N ALA A 249 -12.93 -45.24 6.77
CA ALA A 249 -12.33 -46.33 6.00
C ALA A 249 -11.98 -47.54 6.89
N GLU A 250 -11.45 -47.31 8.10
CA GLU A 250 -11.20 -48.37 9.08
C GLU A 250 -12.50 -49.03 9.60
N ARG A 251 -13.59 -48.26 9.77
CA ARG A 251 -14.89 -48.80 10.21
C ARG A 251 -15.69 -49.54 9.15
N LEU A 252 -15.41 -49.31 7.86
CA LEU A 252 -16.05 -50.05 6.76
C LEU A 252 -15.23 -51.27 6.32
N ALA A 253 -14.01 -51.41 6.83
CA ALA A 253 -13.12 -52.53 6.53
C ALA A 253 -13.09 -53.61 7.63
N GLY A 254 -13.86 -53.45 8.72
CA GLY A 254 -14.00 -54.43 9.80
C GLY A 254 -15.47 -54.76 10.04
#